data_AF-A0A819J610-F1
#
_entry.id   AF-A0A819J610-F1
#
_cell.length_a   1.000
_cell.length_b   1.000
_cell.length_c   1.000
_cell.angle_alpha   90.00
_cell.angle_beta   90.00
_cell.angle_gamma   90.00
#
_symmetry.space_group_name_H-M   'P 1'
#
loop_
_entity.id
_entity.type
_entity.pdbx_description
1 polymer ?
#
loop_
_entity_poly.entity_id
_entity_poly.type
_entity_poly.pdbx_seq_one_letter_code
_entity_poly.pdbx_strand_id
1 'polypeptide(L)' 'MPLMSLEEAVQPLVPILPAVQDYAYMAKEKCKKPEDGLTQDESASIMLYSMGWEPLEQCL' A
#
# COMPACT_ATOMS: atom_id res chain seq x y z
N MET A 1 10.76 -10.26 -9.91
CA MET A 1 10.43 -8.84 -10.21
C MET A 1 8.93 -8.81 -10.46
N PRO A 2 8.16 -7.98 -9.75
CA PRO A 2 6.70 -7.99 -9.86
C PRO A 2 6.24 -7.57 -11.26
N LEU A 3 5.04 -8.00 -11.66
CA LEU A 3 4.45 -7.68 -12.97
C LEU A 3 4.19 -6.17 -13.14
N MET A 4 3.99 -5.46 -12.03
CA MET A 4 3.82 -4.02 -11.94
C MET A 4 4.14 -3.56 -10.51
N SER A 5 4.35 -2.26 -10.32
CA SER A 5 4.53 -1.65 -9.00
C SER A 5 3.25 -1.63 -8.19
N LEU A 6 3.35 -1.48 -6.86
CA LEU A 6 2.17 -1.33 -6.00
C LEU A 6 1.36 -0.08 -6.37
N GLU A 7 2.02 1.01 -6.75
CA GLU A 7 1.38 2.27 -7.14
C GLU A 7 0.55 2.12 -8.43
N GLU A 8 1.03 1.35 -9.40
CA GLU A 8 0.28 1.02 -10.62
C GLU A 8 -0.90 0.10 -10.31
N ALA A 9 -0.72 -0.86 -9.41
CA ALA A 9 -1.77 -1.80 -9.03
C ALA A 9 -2.96 -1.12 -8.34
N VAL A 10 -2.73 -0.04 -7.59
CA VAL A 10 -3.79 0.69 -6.87
C VAL A 10 -4.46 1.78 -7.70
N GLN A 11 -3.90 2.17 -8.85
CA GLN A 11 -4.48 3.22 -9.72
C GLN A 11 -5.98 3.02 -10.02
N PRO A 12 -6.45 1.80 -10.38
CA PRO A 12 -7.87 1.57 -10.63
C PRO A 12 -8.79 1.83 -9.42
N LEU A 13 -8.23 1.86 -8.20
CA LEU A 13 -8.96 2.04 -6.96
C LEU A 13 -9.11 3.51 -6.54
N VAL A 14 -8.28 4.41 -7.10
CA VAL A 14 -8.27 5.85 -6.77
C VAL A 14 -9.65 6.51 -6.85
N PRO A 15 -10.53 6.21 -7.84
CA PRO A 15 -11.86 6.82 -7.89
C PRO A 15 -12.78 6.45 -6.71
N ILE A 16 -12.53 5.32 -6.04
CA ILE A 16 -13.34 4.79 -4.93
C ILE A 16 -12.66 5.10 -3.60
N LEU A 17 -11.34 5.05 -3.56
CA LEU A 17 -10.52 5.24 -2.38
C LEU A 17 -9.36 6.19 -2.71
N PRO A 18 -9.59 7.52 -2.76
CA PRO A 18 -8.59 8.47 -3.24
C PRO A 18 -7.25 8.43 -2.48
N ALA A 19 -7.29 8.14 -1.18
CA ALA A 19 -6.10 8.06 -0.34
C ALA A 19 -5.23 6.81 -0.61
N VAL A 20 -5.70 5.81 -1.37
CA VAL A 20 -4.97 4.55 -1.58
C VAL A 20 -3.56 4.75 -2.17
N GLN A 21 -3.39 5.78 -3.00
CA GLN A 21 -2.10 6.10 -3.61
C GLN A 21 -1.07 6.54 -2.54
N ASP A 22 -1.49 7.39 -1.61
CA ASP A 22 -0.64 7.90 -0.53
C ASP A 22 -0.28 6.77 0.44
N TYR A 23 -1.23 5.89 0.71
CA TYR A 23 -1.02 4.73 1.58
C TYR A 23 -0.08 3.70 0.94
N ALA A 24 -0.22 3.44 -0.36
CA ALA A 24 0.72 2.61 -1.12
C ALA A 24 2.15 3.18 -1.08
N TYR A 25 2.29 4.50 -1.27
CA TYR A 25 3.57 5.18 -1.16
C TYR A 25 4.17 5.08 0.26
N MET A 26 3.37 5.34 1.30
CA MET A 26 3.80 5.20 2.70
C MET A 26 4.23 3.77 3.04
N ALA A 27 3.49 2.77 2.56
CA ALA A 27 3.82 1.36 2.76
C ALA A 27 5.19 1.03 2.13
N LYS A 28 5.45 1.49 0.90
CA LYS A 28 6.74 1.28 0.23
C LYS A 28 7.90 1.97 0.93
N GLU A 29 7.70 3.19 1.42
CA GLU A 29 8.72 3.92 2.18
C GLU A 29 9.11 3.20 3.47
N LYS A 30 8.16 2.49 4.10
CA LYS A 30 8.40 1.65 5.28
C LYS A 30 9.01 0.29 4.95
N CYS A 31 8.83 -0.21 3.74
CA CYS A 31 9.31 -1.52 3.28
C CYS A 31 10.62 -1.48 2.45
N LYS A 32 11.47 -0.45 2.60
CA LYS A 32 12.75 -0.31 1.85
C LYS A 32 13.75 -1.46 2.05
N LYS A 33 13.60 -2.23 3.14
CA LYS A 33 14.43 -3.39 3.46
C LYS A 33 13.52 -4.59 3.71
N PRO A 34 12.96 -5.20 2.64
CA PRO A 34 12.06 -6.34 2.80
C PRO A 34 12.81 -7.57 3.30
N GLU A 35 12.13 -8.41 4.07
CA GLU A 35 12.64 -9.68 4.61
C GLU A 35 12.04 -10.88 3.83
N ASP A 36 12.41 -12.10 4.20
CA ASP A 36 11.84 -13.35 3.66
C ASP A 36 11.93 -13.53 2.13
N GLY A 37 12.87 -12.84 1.49
CA GLY A 37 13.04 -12.87 0.03
C GLY A 37 11.96 -12.12 -0.75
N LEU A 38 11.12 -11.33 -0.06
CA LEU A 38 10.10 -10.50 -0.69
C LEU A 38 10.74 -9.33 -1.45
N THR A 39 10.08 -8.92 -2.52
CA THR A 39 10.33 -7.62 -3.14
C THR A 39 9.73 -6.51 -2.30
N GLN A 40 10.20 -5.28 -2.51
CA GLN A 40 9.66 -4.11 -1.81
C GLN A 40 8.16 -3.95 -2.05
N ASP A 41 7.68 -4.16 -3.29
CA ASP A 41 6.25 -4.06 -3.61
C ASP A 41 5.43 -5.16 -2.94
N GLU A 42 5.93 -6.40 -2.85
CA GLU A 42 5.24 -7.49 -2.14
C GLU A 42 5.14 -7.19 -0.64
N SER A 43 6.23 -6.79 0.01
CA SER A 43 6.23 -6.42 1.42
C SER A 43 5.32 -5.21 1.69
N ALA A 44 5.37 -4.21 0.82
CA ALA A 44 4.50 -3.03 0.91
C ALA A 44 3.02 -3.39 0.69
N SER A 45 2.69 -4.35 -0.17
CA SER A 45 1.30 -4.79 -0.38
C SER A 45 0.72 -5.45 0.88
N ILE A 46 1.53 -6.24 1.60
CA ILE A 46 1.16 -6.83 2.89
C ILE A 46 0.98 -5.72 3.93
N MET A 47 1.91 -4.76 3.98
CA MET A 47 1.81 -3.63 4.90
C MET A 47 0.56 -2.79 4.62
N LEU A 48 0.27 -2.47 3.36
CA LEU A 48 -0.90 -1.70 2.94
C LEU A 48 -2.22 -2.35 3.39
N TYR A 49 -2.28 -3.68 3.35
CA TYR A 49 -3.43 -4.44 3.86
C TYR A 49 -3.57 -4.35 5.40
N SER A 50 -2.45 -4.27 6.12
CA SER A 50 -2.41 -4.27 7.59
C SER A 50 -2.40 -2.88 8.25
N MET A 51 -2.06 -1.83 7.52
CA MET A 51 -1.95 -0.49 8.07
C MET A 51 -3.35 0.09 8.37
N GLY A 52 -3.47 0.77 9.51
CA GLY A 52 -4.70 1.50 9.84
C GLY A 52 -4.94 2.67 8.87
N TRP A 53 -6.20 2.89 8.53
CA TRP A 53 -6.65 3.98 7.66
C TRP A 53 -7.29 5.07 8.51
N GLU A 54 -6.91 6.32 8.26
CA GLU A 54 -7.50 7.49 8.89
C GLU A 54 -8.64 8.07 8.05
N PRO A 55 -9.69 8.62 8.68
CA PRO A 55 -9.94 8.57 10.11
C PRO A 55 -10.35 7.15 10.55
N LEU A 56 -9.74 6.66 11.64
CA LEU A 56 -10.15 5.45 12.34
C LEU A 56 -11.59 5.64 12.85
N GLU A 57 -12.57 5.25 12.02
CA GLU A 57 -14.00 5.30 12.29
C GLU A 57 -14.45 6.57 13.04
N GLN A 58 -14.68 7.67 12.31
CA GLN A 58 -15.78 8.54 12.70
C GLN A 58 -17.06 7.73 12.47
N CYS A 59 -17.46 6.95 13.48
CA CYS A 59 -18.83 6.42 13.54
C CYS A 59 -19.78 7.60 13.25
N LEU A 60 -20.53 7.51 12.15
CA LEU A 60 -21.66 8.40 11.87
C LEU A 60 -22.75 8.23 12.92
#